data_AF-A0A1X0DJ95-F1
#
_entry.id   AF-A0A1X0DJ95-F1
#
_cell.length_a   1.000
_cell.length_b   1.000
_cell.length_c   1.000
_cell.angle_alpha   90.00
_cell.angle_beta   90.00
_cell.angle_gamma   90.00
#
_symmetry.space_group_name_H-M   'P 1'
#
loop_
_entity.id
_entity.type
_entity.pdbx_description
1 polymer ?
#
loop_
_entity_poly.entity_id
_entity_poly.type
_entity_poly.pdbx_seq_one_letter_code
_entity_poly.pdbx_strand_id
1 'polypeptide(L)'
;MATADLESCLSSLEFDPEIPCVCKGACSHQEHAAAYWVTLSCGCHYSFCRRALSRATARMKVRSVDCRRCGTEGITVRRVTRI
;
A
#
# COMPACT_ATOMS: atom_id res chain seq x y z
N MET A 1 -5.05 -0.46 34.52
CA MET A 1 -5.49 0.47 33.46
C MET A 1 -6.36 -0.34 32.51
N ALA A 2 -7.66 -0.05 32.50
CA ALA A 2 -8.69 -0.87 31.87
C ALA A 2 -8.73 -0.58 30.36
N THR A 3 -8.92 -1.63 29.57
CA THR A 3 -9.04 -1.57 28.09
C THR A 3 -10.11 -0.59 27.60
N ALA A 4 -11.13 -0.31 28.42
CA ALA A 4 -12.18 0.66 28.15
C ALA A 4 -11.67 2.11 28.00
N ASP A 5 -10.62 2.48 28.72
CA ASP A 5 -10.01 3.82 28.64
C ASP A 5 -9.28 3.98 27.29
N LEU A 6 -8.65 2.91 26.80
CA LEU A 6 -7.97 2.86 25.51
C LEU A 6 -8.97 2.94 24.34
N GLU A 7 -10.11 2.22 24.41
CA GLU A 7 -11.16 2.32 23.39
C GLU A 7 -11.78 3.72 23.31
N SER A 8 -11.95 4.40 24.45
CA SER A 8 -12.40 5.80 24.49
C SER A 8 -11.38 6.77 23.88
N CYS A 9 -10.08 6.55 24.14
CA CYS A 9 -9.03 7.36 23.52
C CYS A 9 -8.93 7.14 22.00
N LEU A 10 -9.10 5.91 21.52
CA LEU A 10 -9.05 5.58 20.09
C LEU A 10 -10.26 6.09 19.31
N SER A 11 -11.44 6.10 19.92
CA SER A 11 -12.66 6.65 19.31
C SER A 11 -12.70 8.18 19.28
N SER A 12 -11.95 8.85 20.18
CA SER A 12 -11.78 10.31 20.19
C SER A 12 -10.72 10.81 19.21
N LEU A 13 -9.94 9.90 18.63
CA LEU A 13 -8.98 10.18 17.56
C LEU A 13 -9.72 10.07 16.22
N GLU A 14 -10.22 11.20 15.71
CA GLU A 14 -10.60 11.32 14.29
C GLU A 14 -9.33 11.21 13.42
N PHE A 15 -8.79 10.00 13.33
CA PHE A 15 -7.68 9.68 12.46
C PHE A 15 -8.26 9.43 11.06
N ASP A 16 -8.28 10.49 10.25
CA ASP A 16 -8.31 10.39 8.79
C ASP A 16 -6.89 10.62 8.24
N PRO A 17 -5.92 9.71 8.52
CA PRO A 17 -4.61 9.84 7.91
C PRO A 17 -4.77 9.47 6.44
N GLU A 18 -4.71 10.47 5.57
CA GLU A 18 -4.59 10.22 4.13
C GLU A 18 -3.34 9.34 3.91
N ILE A 19 -3.53 8.05 3.63
CA ILE A 19 -2.44 7.09 3.52
C ILE A 19 -1.61 7.47 2.29
N PRO A 20 -0.32 7.81 2.41
CA PRO A 20 0.47 8.24 1.26
C PRO A 20 0.75 7.08 0.31
N CYS A 21 0.76 7.39 -0.99
CA CYS A 21 1.17 6.47 -2.03
C CYS A 21 2.69 6.23 -1.98
N VAL A 22 3.12 4.96 -1.86
CA VAL A 22 4.55 4.60 -1.76
C VAL A 22 5.30 4.59 -3.10
N CYS A 23 4.73 5.21 -4.15
CA CYS A 23 5.38 5.23 -5.46
C CYS A 23 6.65 6.10 -5.50
N LYS A 24 6.90 6.93 -4.48
CA LYS A 24 8.12 7.77 -4.30
C LYS A 24 8.54 8.47 -5.60
N GLY A 25 7.68 9.27 -6.21
CA GLY A 25 7.99 9.96 -7.48
C GLY A 25 7.64 9.15 -8.74
N ALA A 26 7.51 7.83 -8.65
CA ALA A 26 7.29 6.98 -9.83
C ALA A 26 5.87 7.06 -10.42
N CYS A 27 4.97 7.86 -9.86
CA CYS A 27 3.60 8.03 -10.37
C CYS A 27 3.10 9.49 -10.34
N SER A 28 3.72 10.35 -9.54
CA SER A 28 3.58 11.81 -9.50
C SER A 28 4.83 12.39 -8.84
N HIS A 29 5.19 13.64 -9.16
CA HIS A 29 6.30 14.36 -8.51
C HIS A 29 5.92 14.91 -7.12
N GLN A 30 4.62 15.01 -6.82
CA GLN A 30 4.10 15.43 -5.52
C GLN A 30 3.62 14.24 -4.69
N GLU A 31 3.72 14.37 -3.36
CA GLU A 31 3.07 13.45 -2.42
C GLU A 31 1.55 13.50 -2.61
N HIS A 32 0.90 12.34 -2.46
CA HIS A 32 -0.54 12.19 -2.69
C HIS A 32 -1.07 10.90 -2.05
N ALA A 33 -2.38 10.88 -1.78
CA ALA A 33 -3.11 9.72 -1.29
C ALA A 33 -2.92 8.45 -2.13
N ALA A 34 -2.83 7.33 -1.44
CA ALA A 34 -3.12 6.02 -1.97
C ALA A 34 -4.65 5.83 -2.09
N ALA A 35 -5.05 5.02 -3.07
CA ALA A 35 -6.43 4.61 -3.26
C ALA A 35 -6.62 3.09 -3.10
N TYR A 36 -5.51 2.34 -3.02
CA TYR A 36 -5.51 0.90 -2.99
C TYR A 36 -4.46 0.34 -2.04
N TRP A 37 -4.84 -0.69 -1.30
CA TRP A 37 -3.94 -1.65 -0.67
C TRP A 37 -3.64 -2.80 -1.64
N VAL A 38 -2.36 -3.05 -1.90
CA VAL A 38 -1.90 -4.15 -2.75
C VAL A 38 -1.14 -5.14 -1.89
N THR A 39 -1.62 -6.38 -1.84
CA THR A 39 -0.93 -7.51 -1.21
C THR A 39 -0.25 -8.34 -2.30
N LEU A 40 1.03 -8.60 -2.11
CA LEU A 40 1.83 -9.44 -3.02
C LEU A 40 1.79 -10.92 -2.62
N SER A 41 2.25 -11.80 -3.51
CA SER A 41 2.38 -13.23 -3.24
C SER A 41 3.27 -13.55 -2.04
N CYS A 42 4.30 -12.73 -1.77
CA CYS A 42 5.15 -12.83 -0.58
C CYS A 42 4.50 -12.31 0.71
N GLY A 43 3.25 -11.84 0.66
CA GLY A 43 2.52 -11.30 1.82
C GLY A 43 2.83 -9.84 2.16
N CYS A 44 3.79 -9.20 1.49
CA CYS A 44 4.06 -7.77 1.68
C CYS A 44 2.92 -6.89 1.13
N HIS A 45 2.71 -5.76 1.82
CA HIS A 45 1.66 -4.77 1.50
C HIS A 45 2.26 -3.45 1.01
N TYR A 46 1.62 -2.86 0.01
CA TYR A 46 1.96 -1.55 -0.58
C TYR A 46 0.70 -0.70 -0.75
N SER A 47 0.76 0.58 -0.38
CA SER A 47 -0.29 1.57 -0.62
C SER A 47 -0.05 2.29 -1.94
N PHE A 48 -0.93 2.10 -2.92
CA PHE A 48 -0.78 2.67 -4.26
C PHE A 48 -1.95 3.57 -4.64
N CYS A 49 -1.64 4.66 -5.35
CA CYS A 49 -2.63 5.36 -6.15
C CYS A 49 -2.95 4.56 -7.43
N ARG A 50 -4.00 4.97 -8.16
CA ARG A 50 -4.43 4.29 -9.39
C ARG A 50 -3.30 4.17 -10.43
N ARG A 51 -2.51 5.24 -10.62
CA ARG A 51 -1.40 5.25 -11.59
C ARG A 51 -0.26 4.31 -11.18
N ALA A 52 0.08 4.28 -9.89
CA ALA A 52 1.11 3.40 -9.36
C ALA A 52 0.72 1.93 -9.53
N LEU A 53 -0.55 1.59 -9.23
CA LEU A 53 -1.09 0.25 -9.45
C LEU A 53 -0.99 -0.16 -10.93
N SER A 54 -1.47 0.67 -11.86
CA SER A 54 -1.38 0.38 -13.29
C SER A 54 0.05 0.15 -13.76
N ARG A 55 1.01 0.98 -13.32
CA ARG A 55 2.44 0.83 -13.64
C ARG A 55 3.03 -0.46 -13.07
N ALA A 56 2.71 -0.79 -11.82
CA ALA A 56 3.19 -2.02 -11.18
C ALA A 56 2.68 -3.26 -11.92
N THR A 57 1.38 -3.32 -12.21
CA THR A 57 0.77 -4.43 -12.96
C THR A 57 1.35 -4.56 -14.37
N ALA A 58 1.57 -3.44 -15.08
CA ALA A 58 2.20 -3.46 -16.40
C ALA A 58 3.64 -4.01 -16.34
N ARG A 59 4.43 -3.58 -15.35
CA ARG A 59 5.80 -4.07 -15.17
C ARG A 59 5.86 -5.57 -14.88
N MET A 60 4.97 -6.07 -14.02
CA MET A 60 4.89 -7.50 -13.68
C MET A 60 4.45 -8.37 -14.86
N LYS A 61 3.72 -7.83 -15.85
CA LYS A 61 3.40 -8.55 -17.09
C LYS A 61 4.58 -8.71 -18.03
N VAL A 62 5.52 -7.76 -18.01
CA VAL A 62 6.67 -7.73 -18.93
C VAL A 62 7.86 -8.50 -18.38
N ARG A 63 8.04 -8.49 -17.06
CA ARG A 63 9.19 -9.14 -16.40
C ARG A 63 8.87 -9.59 -14.99
N SER A 64 9.68 -10.53 -14.50
CA SER A 64 9.80 -10.82 -13.08
C SER A 64 10.16 -9.54 -12.31
N VAL A 65 9.51 -9.34 -11.17
CA VAL A 65 9.77 -8.21 -10.27
C VAL A 65 10.03 -8.80 -8.90
N ASP A 66 10.98 -8.23 -8.17
CA ASP A 66 11.31 -8.67 -6.82
C ASP A 66 10.68 -7.73 -5.78
N CYS A 67 10.39 -8.28 -4.61
CA CYS A 67 9.82 -7.51 -3.52
C CYS A 67 10.86 -6.56 -2.93
N ARG A 68 10.65 -5.26 -3.09
CA ARG A 68 11.51 -4.24 -2.48
C ARG A 68 11.49 -4.20 -0.95
N ARG A 69 10.59 -4.93 -0.29
CA ARG A 69 10.44 -4.95 1.17
C ARG A 69 11.10 -6.17 1.82
N CYS A 70 10.90 -7.36 1.26
CA CYS A 70 11.44 -8.61 1.84
C CYS A 70 12.44 -9.34 0.93
N GLY A 71 12.75 -8.83 -0.26
CA GLY A 71 13.73 -9.41 -1.18
C GLY A 71 13.24 -10.65 -1.96
N THR A 72 12.01 -11.13 -1.72
CA THR A 72 11.48 -12.29 -2.46
C THR A 72 11.44 -12.01 -3.96
N GLU A 73 12.03 -12.91 -4.73
CA GLU A 73 12.08 -12.84 -6.19
C GLU A 73 10.75 -13.28 -6.83
N GLY A 74 10.45 -12.77 -8.02
CA GLY A 74 9.30 -13.26 -8.80
C GLY A 74 7.94 -13.07 -8.14
N ILE A 75 7.71 -11.91 -7.52
CA ILE A 75 6.42 -11.59 -6.90
C ILE A 75 5.33 -11.32 -7.92
N THR A 76 4.09 -11.64 -7.51
CA THR A 76 2.86 -11.31 -8.23
C THR A 76 1.88 -10.58 -7.32
N VAL A 77 0.89 -9.91 -7.90
CA VAL A 77 -0.22 -9.33 -7.14
C VAL A 77 -1.17 -10.44 -6.70
N ARG A 78 -1.35 -10.59 -5.38
CA ARG A 78 -2.29 -11.56 -4.79
C ARG A 78 -3.67 -10.96 -4.54
N ARG A 79 -3.73 -9.73 -4.03
CA ARG A 79 -4.98 -9.03 -3.70
C ARG A 79 -4.83 -7.54 -3.90
N VAL A 80 -5.90 -6.90 -4.36
CA VAL A 80 -6.04 -5.44 -4.42
C VAL A 80 -7.34 -5.08 -3.72
N THR A 81 -7.27 -4.21 -2.72
CA THR A 81 -8.42 -3.71 -1.98
C THR A 81 -8.43 -2.18 -2.09
N ARG A 82 -9.59 -1.59 -2.35
CA ARG A 82 -9.74 -0.13 -2.31
C ARG A 82 -9.67 0.35 -0.86
N ILE A 83 -8.95 1.45 -0.62
CA ILE A 83 -8.92 2.13 0.68
C ILE A 83 -10.25 2.85 0.90
#